data_AF-A0A938SQM6-F1
#
_entry.id   AF-A0A938SQM6-F1
#
_cell.length_a   1.000
_cell.length_b   1.000
_cell.length_c   1.000
_cell.angle_alpha   90.00
_cell.angle_beta   90.00
_cell.angle_gamma   90.00
#
_symmetry.space_group_name_H-M   'P 1'
#
loop_
_entity.id
_entity.type
_entity.pdbx_description
1 polymer ?
#
loop_
_entity_poly.entity_id
_entity_poly.type
_entity_poly.pdbx_seq_one_letter_code
_entity_poly.pdbx_strand_id
1 'polypeptide(L)' 'MNTGKPVRIDVEAAKALAQWKSLFAAEVCERAKQIATQSGHPDSVTLSHYRMAASMAIQSLSVAIHGEHEPDGQQEAA' A
#
# COMPACT_ATOMS: atom_id res chain seq x y z
N MET A 1 31.89 -10.90 6.54
CA MET A 1 31.73 -10.22 7.84
C MET A 1 31.03 -8.89 7.56
N ASN A 2 29.76 -8.74 7.93
CA ASN A 2 29.02 -7.48 7.75
C ASN A 2 29.47 -6.48 8.81
N THR A 3 30.36 -5.57 8.45
CA THR A 3 30.72 -4.40 9.27
C THR A 3 29.66 -3.32 9.10
N GLY A 4 28.41 -3.61 9.50
CA GLY A 4 27.29 -2.68 9.37
C GLY A 4 27.03 -1.99 10.70
N LYS A 5 27.42 -0.71 10.84
CA LYS A 5 26.86 0.11 11.93
C LYS A 5 25.33 0.09 11.84
N PRO A 6 24.60 -0.02 12.96
CA PRO A 6 23.15 -0.01 12.94
C PRO A 6 22.65 1.29 12.32
N VAL A 7 21.81 1.17 11.29
CA VAL A 7 21.16 2.32 10.65
C VAL A 7 20.11 2.86 11.62
N ARG A 8 20.19 4.15 11.93
CA ARG A 8 19.15 4.83 12.69
C ARG A 8 18.06 5.26 11.71
N ILE A 9 16.83 4.89 12.03
CA ILE A 9 15.63 5.31 11.29
C ILE A 9 14.98 6.40 12.11
N ASP A 10 14.65 7.53 11.47
CA ASP A 10 13.89 8.59 12.10
C ASP A 10 12.50 8.10 12.53
N VAL A 11 11.95 8.67 13.61
CA VAL A 11 10.67 8.23 14.18
C VAL A 11 9.53 8.42 13.17
N GLU A 12 9.50 9.53 12.44
CA GLU A 12 8.45 9.79 11.45
C GLU A 12 8.62 8.89 10.22
N ALA A 13 9.86 8.63 9.79
CA ALA A 13 10.14 7.65 8.75
C ALA A 13 9.66 6.24 9.14
N ALA A 14 9.86 5.84 10.39
CA ALA A 14 9.39 4.55 10.89
C ALA A 14 7.86 4.47 10.95
N LYS A 15 7.18 5.56 11.36
CA LYS A 15 5.72 5.65 11.36
C LYS A 15 5.14 5.56 9.96
N ALA A 16 5.67 6.34 9.01
CA ALA A 16 5.25 6.31 7.62
C ALA A 16 5.40 4.91 7.03
N LEU A 17 6.55 4.24 7.27
CA LEU A 17 6.76 2.88 6.81
C LEU A 17 5.76 1.88 7.43
N ALA A 18 5.44 2.02 8.72
CA ALA A 18 4.44 1.18 9.37
C ALA A 18 3.04 1.39 8.76
N GLN A 19 2.67 2.64 8.50
CA GLN A 19 1.42 3.00 7.86
C GLN A 19 1.33 2.43 6.44
N TRP A 20 2.37 2.60 5.62
CA TRP A 20 2.43 2.07 4.26
C TRP A 20 2.32 0.54 4.22
N LYS A 21 2.99 -0.16 5.14
CA LYS A 21 2.85 -1.62 5.29
C LYS A 21 1.41 -2.01 5.62
N SER A 22 0.79 -1.30 6.55
CA SER A 22 -0.60 -1.58 6.94
C SER A 22 -1.57 -1.33 5.80
N LEU A 23 -1.42 -0.21 5.09
CA LEU A 23 -2.26 0.16 3.95
C LEU A 23 -2.15 -0.88 2.83
N PHE A 24 -0.92 -1.23 2.45
CA PHE A 24 -0.67 -2.23 1.42
C PHE A 24 -1.28 -3.58 1.79
N ALA A 25 -1.07 -4.05 3.03
CA ALA A 25 -1.60 -5.32 3.49
C ALA A 25 -3.13 -5.35 3.48
N ALA A 26 -3.78 -4.26 3.91
CA ALA A 26 -5.24 -4.13 3.88
C ALA A 26 -5.79 -4.18 2.45
N GLU A 27 -5.22 -3.40 1.55
CA GLU A 27 -5.63 -3.33 0.14
C GLU A 27 -5.45 -4.68 -0.57
N VAL A 28 -4.31 -5.34 -0.34
CA VAL A 28 -4.04 -6.68 -0.88
C VAL A 28 -5.07 -7.69 -0.39
N CYS A 29 -5.46 -7.62 0.89
CA CYS A 29 -6.44 -8.52 1.46
C CYS A 29 -7.82 -8.32 0.83
N GLU A 30 -8.30 -7.08 0.76
CA GLU A 30 -9.61 -6.78 0.19
C GLU A 30 -9.70 -7.14 -1.30
N ARG A 31 -8.67 -6.78 -2.09
CA ARG A 31 -8.62 -7.15 -3.51
C ARG A 31 -8.52 -8.66 -3.70
N ALA A 32 -7.76 -9.37 -2.88
CA ALA A 32 -7.64 -10.82 -3.00
C ALA A 32 -8.98 -11.52 -2.74
N LYS A 33 -9.77 -11.03 -1.77
CA LYS A 33 -11.15 -11.51 -1.55
C LYS A 33 -12.04 -11.22 -2.76
N GLN A 34 -11.97 -10.02 -3.33
CA GLN A 34 -12.75 -9.67 -4.52
C GLN A 34 -12.40 -10.58 -5.71
N ILE A 35 -11.11 -10.83 -5.95
CA ILE A 35 -10.65 -11.73 -7.00
C ILE A 35 -11.14 -13.16 -6.76
N ALA A 36 -11.08 -13.64 -5.51
CA ALA A 36 -11.57 -14.97 -5.15
C ALA A 36 -13.08 -15.13 -5.41
N THR A 37 -13.87 -14.11 -5.06
CA THR A 37 -15.30 -14.07 -5.35
C THR A 37 -15.57 -14.07 -6.86
N GLN A 38 -14.82 -13.28 -7.63
CA GLN A 38 -14.97 -13.19 -9.09
C GLN A 38 -14.52 -14.45 -9.83
N SER A 39 -13.55 -15.19 -9.28
CA SER A 39 -13.06 -16.45 -9.86
C SER A 39 -13.91 -17.67 -9.51
N GLY A 40 -15.01 -17.48 -8.76
CA GLY A 40 -15.92 -18.57 -8.36
C GLY A 40 -15.44 -19.36 -7.14
N HIS A 41 -14.48 -18.83 -6.39
CA HIS A 41 -13.93 -19.42 -5.16
C HIS A 41 -14.07 -18.47 -3.96
N PRO A 42 -15.29 -18.02 -3.59
CA PRO A 42 -15.49 -16.98 -2.59
C PRO A 42 -14.97 -17.37 -1.20
N ASP A 43 -14.89 -18.67 -0.89
CA ASP A 43 -14.48 -19.17 0.42
C ASP A 43 -12.96 -19.39 0.56
N SER A 44 -12.17 -19.15 -0.50
CA SER A 44 -10.75 -19.45 -0.49
C SER A 44 -9.89 -18.40 -1.19
N VAL A 45 -9.07 -17.72 -0.39
CA VAL A 45 -8.03 -16.82 -0.90
C VAL A 45 -6.73 -17.60 -1.07
N THR A 46 -6.28 -17.76 -2.32
CA THR A 46 -5.04 -18.48 -2.65
C THR A 46 -3.86 -17.53 -2.77
N LEU A 47 -2.65 -18.07 -2.80
CA LEU A 47 -1.45 -17.31 -3.13
C LEU A 47 -1.55 -16.64 -4.51
N SER A 48 -2.27 -17.23 -5.47
CA SER A 48 -2.50 -16.62 -6.78
C SER A 48 -3.32 -15.33 -6.65
N HIS A 49 -4.40 -15.36 -5.87
CA HIS A 49 -5.22 -14.19 -5.58
C HIS A 49 -4.40 -13.08 -4.91
N TYR A 50 -3.54 -13.43 -3.94
CA TYR A 50 -2.64 -12.45 -3.31
C TYR A 50 -1.61 -11.86 -4.27
N ARG A 51 -1.03 -12.66 -5.18
CA ARG A 51 -0.07 -12.16 -6.18
C ARG A 51 -0.72 -11.16 -7.13
N MET A 52 -1.94 -11.48 -7.59
CA MET A 52 -2.72 -10.56 -8.44
C MET A 52 -3.13 -9.30 -7.67
N ALA A 53 -3.61 -9.44 -6.44
CA ALA A 53 -3.99 -8.30 -5.61
C ALA A 53 -2.78 -7.40 -5.27
N ALA A 54 -1.60 -7.98 -5.02
CA ALA A 54 -0.38 -7.26 -4.74
C ALA A 54 0.07 -6.37 -5.91
N SER A 55 0.01 -6.87 -7.15
CA SER A 55 0.39 -6.04 -8.31
C SER A 55 -0.54 -4.83 -8.49
N MET A 56 -1.82 -4.96 -8.13
CA MET A 56 -2.77 -3.86 -8.13
C MET A 56 -2.54 -2.91 -6.96
N ALA A 57 -2.33 -3.42 -5.74
CA ALA A 57 -2.13 -2.63 -4.53
C ALA A 57 -0.84 -1.82 -4.52
N ILE A 58 0.18 -2.21 -5.30
CA ILE A 58 1.39 -1.40 -5.52
C ILE A 58 1.04 -0.03 -6.10
N GLN A 59 0.04 0.06 -6.99
CA GLN A 59 -0.37 1.33 -7.58
C GLN A 59 -1.01 2.25 -6.53
N SER A 60 -1.92 1.72 -5.70
CA SER A 60 -2.51 2.47 -4.58
C SER A 60 -1.45 2.91 -3.57
N LEU A 61 -0.48 2.04 -3.27
CA LEU A 61 0.62 2.37 -2.38
C LEU A 61 1.50 3.48 -2.96
N SER A 62 1.75 3.48 -4.28
CA SER A 62 2.50 4.53 -4.96
C SER A 62 1.85 5.91 -4.74
N VAL A 63 0.52 6.01 -4.90
CA VAL A 63 -0.23 7.24 -4.64
C VAL A 63 -0.08 7.68 -3.18
N ALA A 64 -0.24 6.76 -2.22
CA ALA A 64 -0.10 7.06 -0.80
C ALA A 64 1.33 7.46 -0.37
N ILE A 65 2.36 6.99 -1.08
CA ILE A 65 3.76 7.39 -0.86
C ILE A 65 4.02 8.78 -1.43
N HIS A 66 3.48 9.09 -2.61
CA HIS A 66 3.68 10.38 -3.28
C HIS A 66 2.79 11.49 -2.73
N GLY A 67 1.81 11.14 -1.90
CA GLY A 67 0.86 12.07 -1.31
C GLY A 67 -0.25 12.42 -2.29
N GLU A 68 -1.45 12.57 -1.75
CA GLU A 68 -2.54 13.28 -2.38
C GLU A 68 -2.00 14.60 -2.92
N HIS A 69 -1.84 14.72 -4.23
CA HIS A 69 -1.84 16.03 -4.85
C HIS A 69 -3.26 16.54 -4.64
N GLU A 70 -3.52 17.18 -3.50
CA GLU A 70 -4.58 18.17 -3.45
C GLU A 70 -4.22 19.18 -4.56
N PRO A 71 -4.99 19.28 -5.66
CA PRO A 71 -4.85 20.45 -6.50
C PRO A 71 -5.21 21.62 -5.60
N ASP A 72 -4.21 22.44 -5.29
CA ASP A 72 -4.32 23.63 -4.46
C ASP A 72 -5.48 24.49 -4.98
N GLY A 73 -6.63 24.33 -4.35
CA GLY A 73 -7.87 24.96 -4.72
C GLY A 73 -8.07 26.21 -3.89
N GLN A 74 -7.25 27.26 -4.07
CA GLN A 74 -7.70 28.64 -3.89
C GLN A 74 -6.69 29.69 -4.37
N GLN A 75 -6.98 30.32 -5.50
CA GLN A 75 -6.60 31.72 -5.69
C GLN A 75 -7.74 32.46 -6.43
N GLU A 76 -8.85 32.65 -5.72
CA GLU A 76 -9.66 33.85 -5.91
C GLU A 76 -8.99 34.99 -5.11
N ALA A 77 -8.45 36.00 -5.80
CA ALA A 77 -8.56 37.40 -5.41
C ALA A 77 -7.84 38.32 -6.42
N ALA A 78 -8.61 39.33 -6.86
CA ALA A 78 -8.28 40.59 -7.55
C ALA A 78 -8.40 40.60 -9.09
#